data_AF-X1AB30-F1
#
_entry.id   AF-X1AB30-F1
#
_cell.length_a   1.000
_cell.length_b   1.000
_cell.length_c   1.000
_cell.angle_alpha   90.00
_cell.angle_beta   90.00
_cell.angle_gamma   90.00
#
_symmetry.space_group_name_H-M   'P 1'
#
loop_
_entity.id
_entity.type
_entity.pdbx_description
1 polymer ?
#
loop_
_entity_poly.entity_id
_entity_poly.type
_entity_poly.pdbx_seq_one_letter_code
_entity_poly.pdbx_strand_id
1 'polypeptide(L)'
;WHLSCSNFSSDHQSQMITKAETLCKTRGVRLIVMDSLMALMRAEYVGIGMLARRQAVLNNMIHALSRIAETYNCAVLLTNQVATKMMGMFSGNDAIGGNIIAHGCHFRVMFKTKGFSANNSLKRRAVIVDAPDLPPDEAEFFITSVGIADTEKAEMSKEDTSGFEVPSLYEDVEEEEVAPSIDPEASPESDDGEKELITVKGIGAGMAVQLKKAGINSVGELISAQPEELASKVSGASLRKVQEWQGNAKSMIQA
;
A
#
# COMPACT_ATOMS: atom_id res chain seq x y z
N TRP A 1 -9.29 -0.28 -7.02
CA TRP A 1 -8.33 -1.27 -6.50
C TRP A 1 -6.95 -0.63 -6.46
N HIS A 2 -6.39 -0.37 -5.27
CA HIS A 2 -5.04 0.15 -5.09
C HIS A 2 -4.27 -0.84 -4.22
N LEU A 3 -3.23 -1.48 -4.77
CA LEU A 3 -2.32 -2.35 -4.02
C LEU A 3 -0.97 -1.64 -3.94
N SER A 4 -0.55 -1.31 -2.72
CA SER A 4 0.77 -0.74 -2.44
C SER A 4 1.60 -1.80 -1.71
N CYS A 5 2.82 -2.05 -2.19
CA CYS A 5 3.73 -3.02 -1.58
C CYS A 5 5.09 -2.37 -1.36
N SER A 6 5.59 -2.46 -0.12
CA SER A 6 6.95 -2.04 0.22
C SER A 6 7.94 -3.18 -0.06
N ASN A 7 8.90 -2.91 -0.94
CA ASN A 7 9.98 -3.85 -1.25
C ASN A 7 11.20 -3.55 -0.37
N PHE A 8 11.74 -4.59 0.27
CA PHE A 8 12.89 -4.49 1.18
C PHE A 8 14.21 -4.96 0.56
N SER A 9 14.16 -5.64 -0.59
CA SER A 9 15.33 -6.17 -1.30
C SER A 9 15.11 -6.26 -2.81
N SER A 10 16.18 -6.31 -3.62
CA SER A 10 16.06 -6.48 -5.08
C SER A 10 15.41 -7.81 -5.47
N ASP A 11 15.67 -8.88 -4.72
CA ASP A 11 15.04 -10.18 -4.97
C ASP A 11 13.54 -10.12 -4.67
N HIS A 12 13.15 -9.47 -3.57
CA HIS A 12 11.74 -9.22 -3.25
C HIS A 12 11.05 -8.41 -4.35
N GLN A 13 11.73 -7.37 -4.86
CA GLN A 13 11.23 -6.57 -5.99
C GLN A 13 10.99 -7.42 -7.26
N SER A 14 11.90 -8.34 -7.58
CA SER A 14 11.72 -9.25 -8.72
C SER A 14 10.55 -10.22 -8.50
N GLN A 15 10.37 -10.74 -7.28
CA GLN A 15 9.23 -11.61 -6.97
C GLN A 15 7.90 -10.85 -7.07
N MET A 16 7.85 -9.59 -6.63
CA MET A 16 6.65 -8.76 -6.74
C MET A 16 6.27 -8.47 -8.19
N ILE A 17 7.23 -8.30 -9.10
CA ILE A 17 6.94 -8.18 -10.53
C ILE A 17 6.25 -9.45 -11.05
N THR A 18 6.72 -10.63 -10.67
CA THR A 18 6.09 -11.90 -11.05
C THR A 18 4.69 -12.05 -10.44
N LYS A 19 4.49 -11.66 -9.18
CA LYS A 19 3.14 -11.64 -8.56
C LYS A 19 2.23 -10.62 -9.25
N ALA A 20 2.75 -9.47 -9.65
CA ALA A 20 2.00 -8.45 -10.37
C ALA A 20 1.42 -8.97 -11.68
N GLU A 21 2.13 -9.86 -12.39
CA GLU A 21 1.59 -10.54 -13.58
C GLU A 21 0.33 -11.35 -13.26
N THR A 22 0.33 -12.11 -12.16
CA THR A 22 -0.84 -12.88 -11.70
C THR A 22 -1.99 -11.95 -11.32
N LEU A 23 -1.70 -10.83 -10.66
CA LEU A 23 -2.70 -9.83 -10.31
C LEU A 23 -3.28 -9.12 -11.54
N CYS A 24 -2.48 -8.89 -12.58
CA CYS A 24 -2.96 -8.35 -13.85
C CYS A 24 -3.95 -9.32 -14.51
N LYS A 25 -3.68 -10.63 -14.47
CA LYS A 25 -4.58 -11.68 -14.98
C LYS A 25 -5.91 -11.74 -14.23
N THR A 26 -5.88 -11.71 -12.89
CA THR A 26 -7.07 -11.93 -12.07
C THR A 26 -7.92 -10.67 -11.88
N ARG A 27 -7.27 -9.50 -11.74
CA ARG A 27 -7.94 -8.25 -11.37
C ARG A 27 -8.02 -7.22 -12.50
N GLY A 28 -7.43 -7.49 -13.67
CA GLY A 28 -7.48 -6.58 -14.81
C GLY A 28 -6.79 -5.23 -14.55
N VAL A 29 -5.64 -5.25 -13.88
CA VAL A 29 -4.86 -4.05 -13.54
C VAL A 29 -4.43 -3.29 -14.80
N ARG A 30 -4.65 -1.97 -14.84
CA ARG A 30 -4.32 -1.11 -15.98
C ARG A 30 -3.12 -0.18 -15.77
N LEU A 31 -2.64 -0.05 -14.52
CA LEU A 31 -1.51 0.80 -14.18
C LEU A 31 -0.66 0.12 -13.11
N ILE A 32 0.64 0.03 -13.37
CA ILE A 32 1.66 -0.43 -12.44
C ILE A 32 2.61 0.76 -12.20
N VAL A 33 2.79 1.15 -10.94
CA VAL A 33 3.73 2.22 -10.57
C VAL A 33 4.85 1.62 -9.73
N MET A 34 6.09 1.91 -10.11
CA MET A 34 7.28 1.52 -9.36
C MET A 34 8.06 2.76 -8.92
N ASP A 35 7.95 3.08 -7.64
CA ASP A 35 8.65 4.20 -7.00
C ASP A 35 9.60 3.69 -5.91
N SER A 36 10.90 3.52 -6.13
CA SER A 36 11.66 3.75 -7.38
C SER A 36 12.46 2.50 -7.77
N LEU A 37 12.69 2.31 -9.08
CA LEU A 37 13.40 1.13 -9.59
C LEU A 37 14.85 1.06 -9.08
N MET A 38 15.52 2.20 -8.98
CA MET A 38 16.97 2.26 -8.74
C MET A 38 17.38 2.33 -7.26
N ALA A 39 16.45 2.60 -6.34
CA ALA A 39 16.80 2.76 -4.92
C ALA A 39 17.42 1.48 -4.33
N LEU A 40 16.72 0.34 -4.45
CA LEU A 40 17.19 -0.95 -3.94
C LEU A 40 18.44 -1.45 -4.67
N MET A 41 18.45 -1.30 -6.01
CA MET A 41 19.58 -1.72 -6.84
C MET A 41 20.89 -1.00 -6.49
N ARG A 42 20.83 0.24 -6.00
CA ARG A 42 22.01 0.99 -5.55
C ARG A 42 22.45 0.64 -4.15
N ALA A 43 21.52 0.26 -3.28
CA ALA A 43 21.80 -0.13 -1.91
C ALA A 43 22.51 -1.50 -1.85
N GLU A 44 22.07 -2.45 -2.68
CA GLU A 44 22.60 -3.83 -2.64
C GLU A 44 23.83 -4.04 -3.53
N TYR A 45 23.86 -3.43 -4.72
CA TYR A 45 24.94 -3.63 -5.68
C TYR A 45 25.91 -2.45 -5.65
N VAL A 46 26.71 -2.41 -4.59
CA VAL A 46 27.73 -1.36 -4.35
C VAL A 46 29.07 -1.76 -4.97
N GLY A 47 29.75 -0.78 -5.56
CA GLY A 47 31.09 -0.94 -6.14
C GLY A 47 31.10 -1.26 -7.63
N ILE A 48 32.23 -0.99 -8.28
CA ILE A 48 32.39 -1.11 -9.74
C ILE A 48 32.27 -2.59 -10.19
N GLY A 49 32.77 -3.53 -9.38
CA GLY A 49 32.72 -4.97 -9.70
C GLY A 49 31.31 -5.55 -9.77
N MET A 50 30.34 -4.93 -9.09
CA MET A 50 28.94 -5.38 -9.09
C MET A 50 28.09 -4.71 -10.18
N LEU A 51 28.68 -3.77 -10.95
CA LEU A 51 27.96 -3.00 -11.98
C LEU A 51 27.33 -3.92 -13.04
N ALA A 52 28.07 -4.91 -13.53
CA ALA A 52 27.57 -5.84 -14.54
C ALA A 52 26.39 -6.66 -14.03
N ARG A 53 26.48 -7.20 -12.80
CA ARG A 53 25.40 -7.96 -12.17
C ARG A 53 24.16 -7.10 -11.96
N ARG A 54 24.34 -5.87 -11.46
CA ARG A 54 23.26 -4.89 -11.29
C ARG A 54 22.54 -4.63 -12.62
N GLN A 55 23.30 -4.41 -13.67
CA GLN A 55 22.78 -4.15 -15.02
C GLN A 55 22.02 -5.36 -15.58
N ALA A 56 22.50 -6.58 -15.36
CA ALA A 56 21.80 -7.80 -15.77
C ALA A 56 20.45 -7.97 -15.05
N VAL A 57 20.42 -7.80 -13.72
CA VAL A 57 19.19 -7.90 -12.92
C VAL A 57 18.19 -6.83 -13.34
N LEU A 58 18.64 -5.58 -13.49
CA LEU A 58 17.82 -4.46 -13.94
C LEU A 58 17.21 -4.72 -15.32
N ASN A 59 17.99 -5.26 -16.26
CA ASN A 59 17.52 -5.59 -17.60
C ASN A 59 16.39 -6.63 -17.56
N ASN A 60 16.56 -7.67 -16.75
CA ASN A 60 15.55 -8.72 -16.60
C ASN A 60 14.24 -8.15 -16.03
N MET A 61 14.32 -7.26 -15.04
CA MET A 61 13.14 -6.61 -14.45
C MET A 61 12.40 -5.73 -15.46
N ILE A 62 13.12 -4.92 -16.24
CA ILE A 62 12.51 -4.05 -17.25
C ILE A 62 11.85 -4.87 -18.36
N HIS A 63 12.51 -5.93 -18.84
CA HIS A 63 11.90 -6.82 -19.83
C HIS A 63 10.67 -7.55 -19.30
N ALA A 64 10.69 -7.99 -18.03
CA ALA A 64 9.52 -8.60 -17.40
C ALA A 64 8.35 -7.60 -17.33
N LEU A 65 8.61 -6.35 -16.96
CA LEU A 65 7.59 -5.30 -16.92
C LEU A 65 7.05 -4.93 -18.30
N SER A 66 7.91 -4.82 -19.33
CA SER A 66 7.47 -4.57 -20.72
C SER A 66 6.58 -5.69 -21.23
N ARG A 67 6.95 -6.95 -20.96
CA ARG A 67 6.14 -8.11 -21.32
C ARG A 67 4.76 -8.06 -20.64
N ILE A 68 4.70 -7.71 -19.35
CA ILE A 68 3.43 -7.56 -18.63
C ILE A 68 2.59 -6.43 -19.25
N ALA A 69 3.22 -5.28 -19.56
CA ALA A 69 2.57 -4.13 -20.18
C ALA A 69 1.91 -4.49 -21.52
N GLU A 70 2.65 -5.17 -22.40
CA GLU A 70 2.19 -5.58 -23.73
C GLU A 70 1.14 -6.68 -23.66
N THR A 71 1.29 -7.65 -22.75
CA THR A 71 0.38 -8.80 -22.63
C THR A 71 -0.98 -8.40 -22.05
N TYR A 72 -0.99 -7.54 -21.02
CA TYR A 72 -2.19 -7.18 -20.27
C TYR A 72 -2.75 -5.80 -20.65
N ASN A 73 -2.11 -5.11 -21.60
CA ASN A 73 -2.46 -3.74 -21.99
C ASN A 73 -2.58 -2.83 -20.76
N CYS A 74 -1.50 -2.80 -19.97
CA CYS A 74 -1.36 -1.97 -18.77
C CYS A 74 -0.19 -0.98 -18.93
N ALA A 75 -0.36 0.22 -18.40
CA ALA A 75 0.70 1.22 -18.35
C ALA A 75 1.67 0.91 -17.19
N VAL A 76 2.97 1.02 -17.43
CA VAL A 76 4.01 0.89 -16.40
C VAL A 76 4.71 2.22 -16.24
N LEU A 77 4.62 2.79 -15.04
CA LEU A 77 5.30 4.03 -14.66
C LEU A 77 6.46 3.70 -13.73
N LEU A 78 7.67 4.08 -14.15
CA LEU A 78 8.89 3.90 -13.37
C LEU A 78 9.41 5.26 -12.92
N THR A 79 9.66 5.43 -11.63
CA THR A 79 10.40 6.59 -11.16
C THR A 79 11.88 6.25 -11.08
N ASN A 80 12.70 7.23 -11.44
CA ASN A 80 14.14 7.12 -11.35
C ASN A 80 14.73 8.43 -10.82
N GLN A 81 15.72 8.31 -9.95
CA GLN A 81 16.44 9.45 -9.43
C GLN A 81 17.47 9.93 -10.47
N VAL A 82 17.66 11.24 -10.54
CA VAL A 82 18.65 11.88 -11.42
C VAL A 82 19.85 12.29 -10.57
N ALA A 83 21.06 12.01 -11.06
CA ALA A 83 22.29 12.51 -10.46
C ALA A 83 22.96 13.49 -11.41
N THR A 84 23.50 14.57 -10.87
CA THR A 84 24.33 15.50 -11.62
C THR A 84 25.68 14.83 -11.88
N LYS A 85 25.98 14.54 -13.14
CA LYS A 85 27.30 14.07 -13.56
C LYS A 85 28.12 15.31 -13.94
N MET A 86 29.13 15.63 -13.14
CA MET A 86 30.09 16.66 -13.50
C MET A 86 31.07 16.09 -14.52
N MET A 87 30.95 16.49 -15.79
CA MET A 87 31.89 16.14 -16.86
C MET A 87 32.72 17.38 -17.21
N GLY A 88 33.66 17.74 -16.34
CA GLY A 88 34.53 18.90 -16.54
C GLY A 88 33.75 20.21 -16.55
N MET A 89 33.94 21.03 -17.58
CA MET A 89 33.34 22.38 -17.70
C MET A 89 31.82 22.35 -18.02
N PHE A 90 31.25 21.18 -18.32
CA PHE A 90 29.82 20.99 -18.53
C PHE A 90 29.27 20.04 -17.46
N SER A 91 28.32 20.52 -16.67
CA SER A 91 27.52 19.68 -15.77
C SER A 91 26.25 19.25 -16.50
N GLY A 92 26.04 17.93 -16.60
CA GLY A 92 24.85 17.34 -17.20
C GLY A 92 24.07 16.58 -16.13
N ASN A 93 22.76 16.80 -16.06
CA ASN A 93 21.88 15.96 -15.27
C ASN A 93 21.51 14.75 -16.12
N ASP A 94 21.98 13.56 -15.74
CA ASP A 94 21.74 12.34 -16.48
C ASP A 94 20.97 11.33 -15.62
N ALA A 95 20.07 10.58 -16.25
CA ALA A 95 19.25 9.59 -15.57
C ALA A 95 20.14 8.45 -15.04
N ILE A 96 19.99 8.10 -13.76
CA ILE A 96 20.82 7.08 -13.14
C ILE A 96 20.37 5.70 -13.60
N GLY A 97 21.23 4.91 -14.24
CA GLY A 97 20.87 3.57 -14.73
C GLY A 97 21.54 3.16 -16.03
N GLY A 98 22.19 4.12 -16.69
CA GLY A 98 22.93 3.88 -17.92
C GLY A 98 22.03 3.46 -19.07
N ASN A 99 22.63 2.84 -20.10
CA ASN A 99 21.94 2.55 -21.36
C ASN A 99 20.75 1.58 -21.22
N ILE A 100 20.71 0.76 -20.18
CA ILE A 100 19.66 -0.25 -20.01
C ILE A 100 18.31 0.40 -19.77
N ILE A 101 18.24 1.38 -18.85
CA ILE A 101 17.00 2.13 -18.64
C ILE A 101 16.66 2.97 -19.87
N ALA A 102 17.68 3.52 -20.54
CA ALA A 102 17.48 4.33 -21.74
C ALA A 102 16.87 3.54 -22.91
N HIS A 103 17.26 2.29 -23.11
CA HIS A 103 16.73 1.43 -24.17
C HIS A 103 15.45 0.68 -23.77
N GLY A 104 15.27 0.40 -22.47
CA GLY A 104 14.13 -0.36 -21.99
C GLY A 104 12.85 0.47 -21.78
N CYS A 105 12.94 1.80 -21.78
CA CYS A 105 11.79 2.69 -21.62
C CYS A 105 11.45 3.39 -22.94
N HIS A 106 10.18 3.31 -23.38
CA HIS A 106 9.71 3.99 -24.58
C HIS A 106 9.58 5.51 -24.39
N PHE A 107 9.07 5.94 -23.24
CA PHE A 107 8.87 7.35 -22.94
C PHE A 107 9.68 7.75 -21.70
N ARG A 108 10.44 8.84 -21.81
CA ARG A 108 11.25 9.39 -20.71
C ARG A 108 10.93 10.86 -20.53
N VAL A 109 10.38 11.18 -19.36
CA VAL A 109 10.03 12.55 -18.97
C VAL A 109 10.93 12.96 -17.81
N MET A 110 11.60 14.10 -17.95
CA MET A 110 12.42 14.69 -16.90
C MET A 110 11.66 15.83 -16.22
N PHE A 111 11.51 15.71 -14.91
CA PHE A 111 10.96 16.78 -14.09
C PHE A 111 12.06 17.74 -13.62
N LYS A 112 11.84 19.04 -13.82
CA LYS A 112 12.72 20.13 -13.41
C LYS A 112 11.96 21.09 -12.50
N THR A 113 12.58 21.50 -11.41
CA THR A 113 12.06 22.53 -10.51
C THR A 113 12.31 23.91 -11.11
N LYS A 114 11.28 24.79 -11.10
CA LYS A 114 11.43 26.18 -11.55
C LYS A 114 11.50 27.10 -10.33
N GLY A 115 12.68 27.63 -10.04
CA GLY A 115 12.93 28.56 -8.93
C GLY A 115 14.22 28.25 -8.17
N PHE A 116 14.85 29.29 -7.62
CA PHE A 116 16.12 29.18 -6.86
C PHE A 116 15.96 28.44 -5.52
N SER A 117 14.72 28.34 -5.02
CA SER A 117 14.38 27.61 -3.80
C SER A 117 13.42 26.47 -4.13
N ALA A 118 13.90 25.23 -3.97
CA ALA A 118 13.14 24.00 -4.23
C ALA A 118 11.83 23.89 -3.44
N ASN A 119 11.69 24.68 -2.36
CA ASN A 119 10.60 24.56 -1.40
C ASN A 119 9.59 25.72 -1.44
N ASN A 120 9.81 26.76 -2.25
CA ASN A 120 8.93 27.95 -2.27
C ASN A 120 8.00 27.98 -3.50
N SER A 121 8.48 27.49 -4.63
CA SER A 121 7.69 27.45 -5.86
C SER A 121 6.95 26.11 -5.99
N LEU A 122 5.63 26.15 -6.13
CA LEU A 122 4.78 24.99 -6.46
C LEU A 122 4.87 24.59 -7.94
N LYS A 123 5.56 25.40 -8.75
CA LYS A 123 5.71 25.22 -10.19
C LYS A 123 6.78 24.18 -10.52
N ARG A 124 6.45 23.29 -11.44
CA ARG A 124 7.32 22.24 -11.99
C ARG A 124 7.26 22.27 -13.51
N ARG A 125 8.31 21.75 -14.14
CA ARG A 125 8.41 21.62 -15.59
C ARG A 125 8.71 20.17 -15.95
N ALA A 126 7.88 19.58 -16.79
CA ALA A 126 8.12 18.29 -17.42
C ALA A 126 8.76 18.53 -18.79
N VAL A 127 9.85 17.84 -19.09
CA VAL A 127 10.50 17.89 -20.41
C VAL A 127 10.56 16.47 -20.96
N ILE A 128 10.05 16.27 -22.17
CA ILE A 128 10.22 15.00 -22.88
C ILE A 128 11.68 14.90 -23.30
N VAL A 129 12.40 13.94 -22.70
CA VAL A 129 13.80 13.67 -23.04
C VAL A 129 13.89 12.72 -24.22
N ASP A 130 13.00 11.74 -24.25
CA ASP A 130 12.99 10.69 -25.26
C ASP A 130 11.58 10.14 -25.42
N ALA A 131 11.14 10.02 -26.66
CA ALA A 131 9.88 9.43 -27.06
C ALA A 131 9.97 9.03 -28.55
N PRO A 132 9.44 7.85 -28.95
CA PRO A 132 9.48 7.42 -30.34
C PRO A 132 8.60 8.30 -31.25
N ASP A 133 7.45 8.73 -30.74
CA ASP A 133 6.38 9.35 -31.55
C ASP A 133 6.13 10.83 -31.22
N LEU A 134 6.86 11.41 -30.26
CA LEU A 134 6.65 12.79 -29.79
C LEU A 134 7.94 13.61 -29.93
N PRO A 135 7.87 14.84 -30.49
CA PRO A 135 9.02 15.73 -30.50
C PRO A 135 9.38 16.15 -29.06
N PRO A 136 10.65 16.55 -28.81
CA PRO A 136 11.03 17.13 -27.54
C PRO A 136 10.21 18.38 -27.26
N ASP A 137 9.43 18.35 -26.19
CA ASP A 137 8.57 19.45 -25.77
C ASP A 137 8.62 19.61 -24.24
N GLU A 138 8.23 20.78 -23.76
CA GLU A 138 8.17 21.10 -22.34
C GLU A 138 6.79 21.60 -21.91
N ALA A 139 6.30 21.06 -20.79
CA ALA A 139 5.06 21.48 -20.17
C ALA A 139 5.30 21.96 -18.74
N GLU A 140 4.61 23.02 -18.33
CA GLU A 140 4.65 23.52 -16.96
C GLU A 140 3.38 23.10 -16.21
N PHE A 141 3.54 22.64 -14.97
CA PHE A 141 2.43 22.24 -14.11
C PHE A 141 2.71 22.69 -12.67
N PHE A 142 1.67 22.63 -11.83
CA PHE A 142 1.72 23.03 -10.44
C PHE A 142 1.36 21.85 -9.54
N ILE A 143 2.09 21.70 -8.44
CA ILE A 143 1.73 20.75 -7.38
C ILE A 143 0.89 21.53 -6.37
N THR A 144 -0.38 21.19 -6.25
CA THR A 144 -1.32 21.81 -5.30
C THR A 144 -1.67 20.81 -4.19
N SER A 145 -2.40 21.25 -3.17
CA SER A 145 -2.89 20.36 -2.10
C SER A 145 -3.85 19.28 -2.58
N VAL A 146 -4.47 19.49 -3.75
CA VAL A 146 -5.47 18.58 -4.34
C VAL A 146 -4.82 17.63 -5.36
N GLY A 147 -3.55 17.87 -5.72
CA GLY A 147 -2.81 17.09 -6.70
C GLY A 147 -2.12 17.96 -7.75
N ILE A 148 -1.85 17.37 -8.91
CA ILE A 148 -1.22 18.03 -10.05
C ILE A 148 -2.29 18.85 -10.79
N ALA A 149 -2.01 20.13 -11.05
CA ALA A 149 -2.92 21.04 -11.75
C ALA A 149 -2.17 21.91 -12.77
N ASP A 150 -2.88 22.39 -13.78
CA ASP A 150 -2.33 23.28 -14.82
C ASP A 150 -2.21 24.73 -14.35
N THR A 151 -2.93 25.12 -13.30
CA THR A 151 -2.89 26.47 -12.73
C THR A 151 -2.56 26.44 -11.24
N GLU A 152 -2.11 27.58 -10.69
CA GLU A 152 -1.78 27.71 -9.26
C GLU A 152 -3.00 27.58 -8.34
N LYS A 153 -4.21 27.75 -8.87
CA LYS A 153 -5.45 27.69 -8.09
C LYS A 153 -6.10 26.32 -8.27
N ALA A 154 -6.32 25.63 -7.16
CA ALA A 154 -7.11 24.41 -7.17
C ALA A 154 -8.59 24.75 -7.36
N GLU A 155 -9.10 24.58 -8.57
CA GLU A 155 -10.54 24.57 -8.81
C GLU A 155 -11.03 23.13 -8.64
N MET A 156 -11.81 22.86 -7.58
CA MET A 156 -12.56 21.62 -7.47
C MET A 156 -13.82 21.75 -8.34
N SER A 157 -13.85 21.10 -9.50
CA SER A 157 -15.13 20.83 -10.13
C SER A 157 -15.94 19.90 -9.20
N LYS A 158 -17.13 20.33 -8.81
CA LYS A 158 -18.12 19.48 -8.13
C LYS A 158 -18.77 18.55 -9.18
N GLU A 159 -17.97 17.73 -9.83
CA GLU A 159 -18.49 16.70 -10.74
C GLU A 159 -18.35 15.33 -10.09
N ASP A 160 -19.41 14.55 -10.22
CA ASP A 160 -19.81 13.47 -9.33
C ASP A 160 -18.76 12.35 -9.20
N THR A 161 -18.16 12.20 -8.02
CA THR A 161 -17.47 10.97 -7.62
C THR A 161 -18.47 9.86 -7.25
N SER A 162 -19.51 9.64 -8.07
CA SER A 162 -20.58 8.68 -7.80
C SER A 162 -20.33 7.28 -8.39
N GLY A 163 -19.07 6.87 -8.60
CA GLY A 163 -18.80 5.56 -9.19
C GLY A 163 -17.42 4.94 -9.00
N PHE A 164 -16.48 5.59 -8.31
CA PHE A 164 -15.16 5.00 -8.06
C PHE A 164 -14.98 4.68 -6.58
N GLU A 165 -15.59 3.59 -6.14
CA GLU A 165 -15.21 2.94 -4.90
C GLU A 165 -13.82 2.33 -5.11
N VAL A 166 -12.81 2.85 -4.42
CA VAL A 166 -11.52 2.19 -4.27
C VAL A 166 -11.70 1.17 -3.16
N PRO A 167 -11.80 -0.13 -3.43
CA PRO A 167 -11.89 -1.08 -2.34
C PRO A 167 -10.48 -1.16 -1.75
N SER A 168 -10.37 -0.86 -0.46
CA SER A 168 -9.16 -1.08 0.32
C SER A 168 -9.01 -2.58 0.50
N LEU A 169 -8.25 -3.20 -0.38
CA LEU A 169 -7.89 -4.61 -0.27
C LEU A 169 -6.38 -4.65 0.00
N TYR A 170 -6.04 -4.28 1.24
CA TYR A 170 -4.83 -4.80 1.85
C TYR A 170 -5.06 -6.31 1.94
N GLU A 171 -4.30 -7.07 1.17
CA GLU A 171 -4.09 -8.46 1.54
C GLU A 171 -3.16 -8.40 2.74
N ASP A 172 -3.71 -8.63 3.93
CA ASP A 172 -2.91 -9.05 5.06
C ASP A 172 -2.13 -10.27 4.55
N VAL A 173 -0.85 -10.07 4.25
CA VAL A 173 0.06 -11.18 4.06
C VAL A 173 0.16 -11.79 5.44
N GLU A 174 -0.70 -12.76 5.73
CA GLU A 174 -0.53 -13.65 6.85
C GLU A 174 0.90 -14.17 6.74
N GLU A 175 1.77 -13.70 7.62
CA GLU A 175 3.10 -14.26 7.77
C GLU A 175 2.88 -15.73 8.09
N GLU A 176 3.19 -16.61 7.14
CA GLU A 176 3.29 -18.05 7.39
C GLU A 176 4.40 -18.24 8.44
N GLU A 177 4.04 -18.18 9.72
CA GLU A 177 4.85 -18.72 10.79
C GLU A 177 4.98 -20.22 10.52
N VAL A 178 6.15 -20.61 10.05
CA VAL A 178 6.56 -22.01 9.93
C VAL A 178 6.67 -22.58 11.35
N ALA A 179 5.57 -23.14 11.85
CA ALA A 179 5.56 -23.94 13.07
C ALA A 179 5.91 -25.41 12.75
N PRO A 180 6.75 -26.07 13.56
CA PRO A 180 7.25 -27.41 13.27
C PRO A 180 6.18 -28.48 13.53
N SER A 181 6.22 -29.51 12.68
CA SER A 181 5.39 -30.71 12.65
C SER A 181 5.20 -31.39 14.02
N ILE A 182 3.96 -31.50 14.48
CA ILE A 182 3.49 -32.53 15.43
C ILE A 182 2.07 -32.98 15.02
N ASP A 183 1.90 -34.30 14.98
CA ASP A 183 0.76 -35.11 14.50
C ASP A 183 -0.60 -34.91 15.24
N PRO A 184 -1.72 -35.46 14.71
CA PRO A 184 -3.06 -34.87 14.77
C PRO A 184 -3.98 -35.51 15.81
N GLU A 185 -4.68 -34.71 16.63
CA GLU A 185 -5.96 -35.07 17.28
C GLU A 185 -6.52 -33.87 18.07
N ALA A 186 -7.60 -33.24 17.57
CA ALA A 186 -8.73 -32.67 18.31
C ALA A 186 -9.48 -31.61 17.46
N SER A 187 -10.80 -31.75 17.44
CA SER A 187 -11.81 -30.99 16.69
C SER A 187 -11.87 -29.48 17.01
N PRO A 188 -12.36 -28.61 16.10
CA PRO A 188 -12.42 -27.16 16.33
C PRO A 188 -13.71 -26.73 17.06
N GLU A 189 -13.58 -25.91 18.10
CA GLU A 189 -14.69 -25.13 18.69
C GLU A 189 -14.73 -23.72 18.08
N SER A 190 -15.92 -23.30 17.67
CA SER A 190 -16.24 -22.07 16.92
C SER A 190 -16.12 -20.78 17.75
N ASP A 191 -15.42 -19.77 17.20
CA ASP A 191 -15.14 -18.46 17.79
C ASP A 191 -16.23 -17.38 17.54
N ASP A 192 -17.47 -17.78 17.25
CA ASP A 192 -18.53 -16.82 16.89
C ASP A 192 -19.01 -15.95 18.08
N GLY A 193 -18.85 -16.42 19.33
CA GLY A 193 -19.32 -15.70 20.52
C GLY A 193 -18.53 -14.42 20.86
N GLU A 194 -17.25 -14.32 20.47
CA GLU A 194 -16.45 -13.12 20.74
C GLU A 194 -16.93 -11.92 19.93
N LYS A 195 -17.32 -12.17 18.68
CA LYS A 195 -17.86 -11.13 17.79
C LYS A 195 -19.21 -10.62 18.30
N GLU A 196 -20.05 -11.48 18.87
CA GLU A 196 -21.36 -11.08 19.41
C GLU A 196 -21.25 -10.18 20.64
N LEU A 197 -20.36 -10.49 21.60
CA LEU A 197 -20.24 -9.69 22.84
C LEU A 197 -19.62 -8.30 22.62
N ILE A 198 -18.75 -8.15 21.62
CA ILE A 198 -18.10 -6.87 21.27
C ILE A 198 -19.10 -5.88 20.64
N THR A 199 -20.19 -6.37 20.05
CA THR A 199 -21.22 -5.49 19.46
C THR A 199 -21.99 -4.69 20.52
N VAL A 200 -22.01 -5.14 21.79
CA VAL A 200 -22.71 -4.44 22.86
C VAL A 200 -21.95 -3.17 23.24
N LYS A 201 -22.61 -2.02 23.08
CA LYS A 201 -22.04 -0.70 23.38
C LYS A 201 -21.48 -0.65 24.80
N GLY A 202 -20.18 -0.41 24.90
CA GLY A 202 -19.45 -0.32 26.16
C GLY A 202 -18.64 -1.57 26.53
N ILE A 203 -18.72 -2.65 25.76
CA ILE A 203 -17.88 -3.86 25.91
C ILE A 203 -16.77 -3.82 24.85
N GLY A 204 -15.52 -3.64 25.28
CA GLY A 204 -14.35 -3.75 24.39
C GLY A 204 -13.84 -5.19 24.31
N ALA A 205 -12.95 -5.48 23.35
CA ALA A 205 -12.37 -6.82 23.13
C ALA A 205 -11.76 -7.43 24.40
N GLY A 206 -11.02 -6.64 25.19
CA GLY A 206 -10.45 -7.12 26.45
C GLY A 206 -11.49 -7.46 27.53
N MET A 207 -12.67 -6.84 27.49
CA MET A 207 -13.77 -7.12 28.41
C MET A 207 -14.57 -8.35 27.95
N ALA A 208 -14.77 -8.53 26.65
CA ALA A 208 -15.41 -9.71 26.08
C ALA A 208 -14.65 -11.00 26.45
N VAL A 209 -13.31 -10.99 26.40
CA VAL A 209 -12.48 -12.12 26.83
C VAL A 209 -12.65 -12.42 28.33
N GLN A 210 -12.81 -11.39 29.17
CA GLN A 210 -13.05 -11.59 30.61
C GLN A 210 -14.46 -12.12 30.89
N LEU A 211 -15.47 -11.70 30.13
CA LEU A 211 -16.83 -12.22 30.23
C LEU A 211 -16.91 -13.70 29.83
N LYS A 212 -16.20 -14.09 28.76
CA LYS A 212 -16.03 -15.49 28.35
C LYS A 212 -15.38 -16.34 29.45
N LYS A 213 -14.31 -15.83 30.08
CA LYS A 213 -13.69 -16.46 31.26
C LYS A 213 -14.63 -16.55 32.48
N ALA A 214 -15.58 -15.62 32.61
CA ALA A 214 -16.60 -15.65 33.64
C ALA A 214 -17.78 -16.58 33.30
N GLY A 215 -17.77 -17.23 32.12
CA GLY A 215 -18.78 -18.18 31.67
C GLY A 215 -19.93 -17.56 30.87
N ILE A 216 -19.74 -16.36 30.32
CA ILE A 216 -20.72 -15.70 29.45
C ILE A 216 -20.22 -15.72 28.02
N ASN A 217 -20.87 -16.54 27.20
CA ASN A 217 -20.49 -16.76 25.80
C ASN A 217 -21.47 -16.10 24.81
N SER A 218 -22.63 -15.62 25.27
CA SER A 218 -23.64 -14.98 24.43
C SER A 218 -24.26 -13.74 25.07
N VAL A 219 -24.84 -12.87 24.23
CA VAL A 219 -25.58 -11.67 24.68
C VAL A 219 -26.81 -12.06 25.52
N GLY A 220 -27.43 -13.21 25.24
CA GLY A 220 -28.55 -13.73 26.01
C GLY A 220 -28.16 -14.12 27.45
N GLU A 221 -27.02 -14.79 27.61
CA GLU A 221 -26.48 -15.13 28.93
C GLU A 221 -26.14 -13.88 29.74
N LEU A 222 -25.58 -12.84 29.10
CA LEU A 222 -25.28 -11.56 29.73
C LEU A 222 -26.53 -10.88 30.33
N ILE A 223 -27.67 -10.97 29.65
CA ILE A 223 -28.94 -10.39 30.12
C ILE A 223 -29.52 -11.17 31.30
N SER A 224 -29.32 -12.50 31.32
CA SER A 224 -29.84 -13.38 32.37
C SER A 224 -28.97 -13.41 33.63
N ALA A 225 -27.69 -13.02 33.52
CA ALA A 225 -26.73 -13.10 34.61
C ALA A 225 -27.04 -12.11 35.75
N GLN A 226 -26.72 -12.50 36.98
CA GLN A 226 -26.84 -11.62 38.15
C GLN A 226 -25.72 -10.56 38.14
N PRO A 227 -26.05 -9.26 38.22
CA PRO A 227 -25.07 -8.19 38.03
C PRO A 227 -24.04 -8.10 39.15
N GLU A 228 -24.38 -8.55 40.36
CA GLU A 228 -23.46 -8.57 41.52
C GLU A 228 -22.37 -9.63 41.37
N GLU A 229 -22.74 -10.82 40.88
CA GLU A 229 -21.82 -11.92 40.66
C GLU A 229 -20.85 -11.59 39.52
N LEU A 230 -21.35 -10.98 38.44
CA LEU A 230 -20.53 -10.59 37.30
C LEU A 230 -19.51 -9.51 37.67
N ALA A 231 -19.93 -8.50 38.45
CA ALA A 231 -19.04 -7.43 38.91
C ALA A 231 -17.91 -7.96 39.81
N SER A 232 -18.15 -9.05 40.54
CA SER A 232 -17.12 -9.69 41.37
C SER A 232 -16.11 -10.52 40.55
N LYS A 233 -16.57 -11.16 39.47
CA LYS A 233 -15.76 -12.06 38.63
C LYS A 233 -14.95 -11.33 37.57
N VAL A 234 -15.41 -10.17 37.13
CA VAL A 234 -14.82 -9.41 36.02
C VAL A 234 -14.04 -8.21 36.53
N SER A 235 -12.73 -8.22 36.32
CA SER A 235 -11.85 -7.15 36.79
C SER A 235 -12.15 -5.82 36.10
N GLY A 236 -12.50 -4.79 36.87
CA GLY A 236 -12.82 -3.45 36.35
C GLY A 236 -14.28 -3.22 35.96
N ALA A 237 -15.15 -4.21 36.14
CA ALA A 237 -16.61 -4.07 36.00
C ALA A 237 -17.24 -3.62 37.33
N SER A 238 -17.64 -2.36 37.44
CA SER A 238 -18.48 -1.90 38.56
C SER A 238 -19.93 -2.33 38.35
N LEU A 239 -20.71 -2.55 39.42
CA LEU A 239 -22.14 -2.90 39.35
C LEU A 239 -22.94 -2.01 38.36
N ARG A 240 -22.66 -0.71 38.37
CA ARG A 240 -23.30 0.28 37.48
C ARG A 240 -22.97 0.04 36.00
N LYS A 241 -21.75 -0.36 35.67
CA LYS A 241 -21.31 -0.68 34.29
C LYS A 241 -21.97 -1.97 33.80
N VAL A 242 -22.09 -2.97 34.65
CA VAL A 242 -22.75 -4.23 34.30
C VAL A 242 -24.24 -4.00 33.99
N GLN A 243 -24.92 -3.20 34.80
CA GLN A 243 -26.31 -2.80 34.54
C GLN A 243 -26.47 -2.02 33.23
N GLU A 244 -25.50 -1.17 32.90
CA GLU A 244 -25.47 -0.43 31.63
C GLU A 244 -25.28 -1.39 30.44
N TRP A 245 -24.37 -2.35 30.53
CA TRP A 245 -24.20 -3.38 29.50
C TRP A 245 -25.45 -4.23 29.30
N GLN A 246 -26.12 -4.63 30.39
CA GLN A 246 -27.38 -5.37 30.31
C GLN A 246 -28.52 -4.54 29.71
N GLY A 247 -28.56 -3.24 30.00
CA GLY A 247 -29.52 -2.30 29.38
C GLY A 247 -29.30 -2.16 27.88
N ASN A 248 -28.04 -1.98 27.47
CA ASN A 248 -27.66 -1.87 26.06
C ASN A 248 -27.91 -3.19 25.31
N ALA A 249 -27.59 -4.33 25.92
CA ALA A 249 -27.88 -5.66 25.36
C ALA A 249 -29.39 -5.90 25.17
N LYS A 250 -30.23 -5.51 26.15
CA LYS A 250 -31.69 -5.59 26.00
C LYS A 250 -32.22 -4.71 24.86
N SER A 251 -31.67 -3.49 24.72
CA SER A 251 -32.06 -2.58 23.64
C SER A 251 -31.68 -3.10 22.26
N MET A 252 -30.60 -3.88 22.15
CA MET A 252 -30.16 -4.49 20.90
C MET A 252 -31.07 -5.65 20.47
N ILE A 253 -31.55 -6.46 21.41
CA ILE A 253 -32.45 -7.58 21.09
C ILE A 253 -33.89 -7.10 20.79
N GLN A 254 -34.28 -5.94 21.33
CA GLN A 254 -35.63 -5.37 21.12
C GLN A 254 -35.73 -4.45 19.88
N ALA A 255 -34.63 -4.12 19.22
CA ALA A 255 -34.57 -3.28 18.02
C ALA A 255 -34.54 -4.14 16.74
#